data_AF-A0A946MFW5-F1
#
_entry.id   AF-A0A946MFW5-F1
#
_cell.length_a   1.000
_cell.length_b   1.000
_cell.length_c   1.000
_cell.angle_alpha   90.00
_cell.angle_beta   90.00
_cell.angle_gamma   90.00
#
_symmetry.space_group_name_H-M   'P 1'
#
loop_
_entity.id
_entity.type
_entity.pdbx_description
1 polymer ?
#
loop_
_entity_poly.entity_id
_entity_poly.type
_entity_poly.pdbx_seq_one_letter_code
_entity_poly.pdbx_strand_id
1 'polypeptide(L)'
;DRLADAMQIVVSQDYCVKCHAMGDFVPEGSPRGLAPDLGMVHKRLRAGYVQRWIARPNGILAYTAMPQIVPYDEAKPYLGAEQTQKLFHGTSPETVDALVDLLMNFDGYAKSRASVSGLVAESKAAKEAAAKEAEAAKEAEAVKEAEAVKEAEVVPEKLPKIEAKQTEGL
;
A
#
# COMPACT_ATOMS: atom_id res chain seq x y z
N ASP A 1 -15.15 -7.97 1.73
CA ASP A 1 -15.56 -6.72 1.03
C ASP A 1 -15.66 -7.15 -0.42
N ARG A 2 -16.86 -7.08 -1.03
CA ARG A 2 -17.11 -7.78 -2.29
C ARG A 2 -16.11 -7.42 -3.40
N LEU A 3 -15.65 -6.17 -3.47
CA LEU A 3 -14.63 -5.77 -4.45
C LEU A 3 -13.24 -6.31 -4.10
N ALA A 4 -12.89 -6.32 -2.81
CA ALA A 4 -11.64 -6.92 -2.34
C ALA A 4 -11.61 -8.44 -2.56
N ASP A 5 -12.74 -9.11 -2.36
CA ASP A 5 -12.87 -10.56 -2.52
C ASP A 5 -12.80 -10.91 -4.02
N ALA A 6 -13.46 -10.13 -4.89
CA ALA A 6 -13.30 -10.25 -6.35
C ALA A 6 -11.85 -10.00 -6.80
N MET A 7 -11.14 -9.07 -6.13
CA MET A 7 -9.74 -8.79 -6.45
C MET A 7 -8.86 -10.02 -6.19
N GLN A 8 -9.20 -10.88 -5.22
CA GLN A 8 -8.46 -12.14 -4.99
C GLN A 8 -8.51 -13.07 -6.20
N ILE A 9 -9.66 -13.16 -6.89
CA ILE A 9 -9.75 -13.93 -8.15
C ILE A 9 -8.88 -13.29 -9.22
N VAL A 10 -8.95 -11.96 -9.35
CA VAL A 10 -8.23 -11.25 -10.39
C VAL A 10 -6.73 -11.43 -10.27
N VAL A 11 -6.15 -11.27 -9.07
CA VAL A 11 -4.71 -11.37 -8.82
C VAL A 11 -4.18 -12.81 -8.70
N SER A 12 -5.07 -13.80 -8.71
CA SER A 12 -4.64 -15.21 -8.74
C SER A 12 -4.01 -15.55 -10.09
N GLN A 13 -2.84 -16.19 -10.04
CA GLN A 13 -2.09 -16.65 -11.20
C GLN A 13 -2.80 -17.77 -11.99
N ASP A 14 -3.90 -18.30 -11.45
CA ASP A 14 -4.71 -19.32 -12.12
C ASP A 14 -5.75 -18.71 -13.07
N TYR A 15 -6.04 -17.41 -12.94
CA TYR A 15 -7.18 -16.77 -13.58
C TYR A 15 -6.79 -15.54 -14.43
N CYS A 16 -7.20 -14.33 -14.02
CA CYS A 16 -7.23 -13.16 -14.90
C CYS A 16 -5.83 -12.64 -15.23
N VAL A 17 -5.00 -12.41 -14.21
CA VAL A 17 -3.65 -11.85 -14.37
C VAL A 17 -2.68 -12.80 -15.06
N LYS A 18 -3.01 -14.08 -15.21
CA LYS A 18 -2.22 -15.03 -16.00
C LYS A 18 -1.97 -14.54 -17.43
N CYS A 19 -2.96 -13.85 -18.01
CA CYS A 19 -2.91 -13.36 -19.38
C CYS A 19 -3.06 -11.84 -19.48
N HIS A 20 -3.75 -11.22 -18.53
CA HIS A 20 -4.04 -9.79 -18.58
C HIS A 20 -3.08 -8.96 -17.73
N ALA A 21 -2.62 -7.84 -18.28
CA ALA A 21 -2.06 -6.76 -17.47
C ALA A 21 -3.15 -6.15 -16.57
N MET A 22 -2.75 -5.58 -15.44
CA MET A 22 -3.62 -4.81 -14.57
C MET A 22 -2.82 -3.77 -13.78
N GLY A 23 -3.10 -2.49 -14.02
CA GLY A 23 -2.39 -1.41 -13.34
C GLY A 23 -0.91 -1.39 -13.71
N ASP A 24 -0.04 -1.58 -12.73
CA ASP A 24 1.41 -1.67 -12.90
C ASP A 24 1.92 -3.11 -13.12
N PHE A 25 1.05 -4.11 -13.02
CA PHE A 25 1.39 -5.50 -13.28
C PHE A 25 1.24 -5.86 -14.76
N VAL A 26 2.27 -6.50 -15.31
CA VAL A 26 2.27 -7.08 -16.66
C VAL A 26 2.67 -8.56 -16.55
N PRO A 27 1.86 -9.51 -17.06
CA PRO A 27 2.21 -10.91 -17.01
C PRO A 27 3.36 -11.25 -17.95
N GLU A 28 4.14 -12.24 -17.55
CA GLU A 28 5.16 -12.87 -18.38
C GLU A 28 4.51 -13.83 -19.38
N GLY A 29 5.05 -13.91 -20.61
CA GLY A 29 4.58 -14.90 -21.58
C GLY A 29 4.87 -14.52 -23.03
N SER A 30 4.46 -15.40 -23.95
CA SER A 30 4.55 -15.12 -25.38
C SER A 30 3.55 -14.01 -25.77
N PRO A 31 3.84 -13.19 -26.79
CA PRO A 31 2.92 -12.15 -27.26
C PRO A 31 1.52 -12.66 -27.62
N ARG A 32 1.39 -13.93 -28.04
CA ARG A 32 0.09 -14.56 -28.34
C ARG A 32 -0.72 -14.95 -27.10
N GLY A 33 -0.07 -15.08 -25.94
CA GLY A 33 -0.71 -15.37 -24.66
C GLY A 33 -1.12 -14.12 -23.88
N LEU A 34 -0.64 -12.94 -24.29
CA LEU A 34 -0.97 -11.67 -23.66
C LEU A 34 -2.36 -11.19 -24.09
N ALA A 35 -3.08 -10.63 -23.13
CA ALA A 35 -4.43 -10.09 -23.30
C ALA A 35 -4.47 -8.60 -22.90
N PRO A 36 -5.50 -7.85 -23.33
CA PRO A 36 -5.59 -6.41 -23.05
C PRO A 36 -5.62 -6.07 -21.56
N ASP A 37 -5.10 -4.91 -21.18
CA ASP A 37 -5.11 -4.44 -19.79
C ASP A 37 -6.53 -4.35 -19.18
N LEU A 38 -6.73 -5.06 -18.07
CA LEU A 38 -8.00 -5.07 -17.33
C LEU A 38 -8.24 -3.77 -16.56
N GLY A 39 -7.19 -3.05 -16.18
CA GLY A 39 -7.30 -1.74 -15.53
C GLY A 39 -8.02 -0.70 -16.41
N MET A 40 -8.05 -0.93 -17.73
CA MET A 40 -8.69 -0.04 -18.70
C MET A 40 -10.12 -0.44 -19.06
N VAL A 41 -10.68 -1.51 -18.48
CA VAL A 41 -12.00 -2.03 -18.84
C VAL A 41 -13.10 -1.00 -18.66
N HIS A 42 -13.18 -0.34 -17.50
CA HIS A 42 -14.18 0.70 -17.21
C HIS A 42 -14.15 1.89 -18.17
N LYS A 43 -13.01 2.15 -18.83
CA LYS A 43 -12.86 3.24 -19.82
C LYS A 43 -13.31 2.82 -21.23
N ARG A 44 -13.32 1.52 -21.52
CA ARG A 44 -13.42 1.00 -22.89
C ARG A 44 -14.69 0.20 -23.16
N LEU A 45 -15.25 -0.44 -22.14
CA LEU A 45 -16.34 -1.41 -22.30
C LEU A 45 -17.54 -1.03 -21.43
N ARG A 46 -18.73 -1.44 -21.89
CA ARG A 46 -19.97 -1.30 -21.12
C ARG A 46 -20.15 -2.49 -20.17
N ALA A 47 -20.69 -2.25 -18.98
CA ALA A 47 -20.93 -3.28 -17.96
C ALA A 47 -21.60 -4.55 -18.52
N GLY A 48 -22.73 -4.41 -19.22
CA GLY A 48 -23.44 -5.56 -19.79
C GLY A 48 -22.65 -6.34 -20.85
N TYR A 49 -21.71 -5.70 -21.57
CA TYR A 49 -20.82 -6.43 -22.46
C TYR A 49 -19.81 -7.26 -21.67
N VAL A 50 -19.21 -6.67 -20.64
CA VAL A 50 -18.21 -7.35 -19.78
C VAL A 50 -18.84 -8.52 -19.04
N GLN A 51 -20.06 -8.37 -18.54
CA GLN A 51 -20.80 -9.46 -17.90
C GLN A 51 -20.95 -10.67 -18.83
N ARG A 52 -21.44 -10.45 -20.06
CA ARG A 52 -21.56 -11.54 -21.05
C ARG A 52 -20.21 -12.13 -21.45
N TRP A 53 -19.18 -11.27 -21.56
CA TRP A 53 -17.83 -11.71 -21.90
C TRP A 53 -17.21 -12.60 -20.83
N ILE A 54 -17.32 -12.24 -19.56
CA ILE A 54 -16.79 -13.05 -18.44
C ILE A 54 -17.58 -14.36 -18.31
N ALA A 55 -18.91 -14.30 -18.42
CA ALA A 55 -19.76 -15.47 -18.28
C ALA A 55 -19.52 -16.52 -19.38
N ARG A 56 -19.31 -16.08 -20.64
CA ARG A 56 -19.12 -16.98 -21.78
C ARG A 56 -18.34 -16.33 -22.93
N PRO A 57 -17.01 -16.20 -22.83
CA PRO A 57 -16.21 -15.46 -23.80
C PRO A 57 -16.27 -16.09 -25.20
N ASN A 58 -16.24 -17.42 -25.28
CA ASN A 58 -16.36 -18.17 -26.55
C ASN A 58 -17.74 -18.04 -27.21
N GLY A 59 -18.77 -17.60 -26.48
CA GLY A 59 -20.09 -17.28 -27.02
C GLY A 59 -20.12 -15.93 -27.75
N ILE A 60 -19.16 -15.04 -27.46
CA ILE A 60 -19.01 -13.75 -28.13
C ILE A 60 -17.95 -13.83 -29.23
N LEU A 61 -16.79 -14.43 -28.93
CA LEU A 61 -15.70 -14.63 -29.87
C LEU A 61 -15.24 -16.09 -29.83
N ALA A 62 -15.70 -16.90 -30.78
CA ALA A 62 -15.47 -18.35 -30.80
C ALA A 62 -13.99 -18.76 -30.77
N TYR A 63 -13.12 -17.94 -31.37
CA TYR A 63 -11.67 -18.20 -31.44
C TYR A 63 -10.87 -17.51 -30.34
N THR A 64 -11.53 -16.99 -29.30
CA THR A 64 -10.83 -16.42 -28.14
C THR A 64 -10.04 -17.49 -27.41
N ALA A 65 -8.81 -17.16 -27.01
CA ALA A 65 -8.02 -18.00 -26.12
C ALA A 65 -8.45 -17.86 -24.65
N MET A 66 -9.34 -16.92 -24.33
CA MET A 66 -9.83 -16.71 -22.97
C MET A 66 -10.72 -17.88 -22.52
N PRO A 67 -10.35 -18.61 -21.45
CA PRO A 67 -11.17 -19.69 -20.93
C PRO A 67 -12.42 -19.15 -20.22
N GLN A 68 -13.44 -20.00 -20.06
CA GLN A 68 -14.60 -19.71 -19.24
C GLN A 68 -14.23 -19.92 -17.75
N ILE A 69 -13.83 -18.85 -17.07
CA ILE A 69 -13.35 -18.89 -15.67
C ILE A 69 -14.47 -19.20 -14.67
N VAL A 70 -15.67 -18.68 -14.92
CA VAL A 70 -16.84 -18.81 -14.04
C VAL A 70 -17.96 -19.54 -14.78
N PRO A 71 -17.88 -20.87 -14.92
CA PRO A 71 -18.94 -21.65 -15.55
C PRO A 71 -20.26 -21.55 -14.76
N TYR A 72 -21.36 -21.72 -15.47
CA TYR A 72 -22.70 -21.79 -14.89
C TYR A 72 -23.30 -23.17 -15.12
N ASP A 73 -23.77 -23.80 -14.04
CA ASP A 73 -24.41 -25.12 -14.08
C ASP A 73 -25.35 -25.27 -12.87
N GLU A 74 -26.66 -25.32 -13.13
CA GLU A 74 -27.70 -25.40 -12.09
C GLU A 74 -27.62 -26.69 -11.26
N ALA A 75 -27.04 -27.76 -11.81
CA ALA A 75 -26.94 -29.04 -11.11
C ALA A 75 -25.74 -29.09 -10.15
N LYS A 76 -24.86 -28.08 -10.18
CA LYS A 76 -23.61 -28.06 -9.41
C LYS A 76 -23.69 -27.15 -8.18
N PRO A 77 -22.91 -27.45 -7.13
CA PRO A 77 -22.73 -26.53 -6.01
C PRO A 77 -22.37 -25.12 -6.48
N TYR A 78 -22.92 -24.11 -5.80
CA TYR A 78 -22.69 -22.70 -6.12
C TYR A 78 -22.97 -22.33 -7.58
N LEU A 79 -23.84 -23.08 -8.26
CA LEU A 79 -24.18 -22.90 -9.67
C LEU A 79 -22.96 -23.00 -10.61
N GLY A 80 -21.92 -23.77 -10.27
CA GLY A 80 -20.71 -23.93 -11.09
C GLY A 80 -19.50 -23.09 -10.64
N ALA A 81 -19.58 -22.40 -9.49
CA ALA A 81 -18.49 -21.55 -8.99
C ALA A 81 -17.46 -22.27 -8.11
N GLU A 82 -17.35 -23.60 -8.16
CA GLU A 82 -16.49 -24.39 -7.25
C GLU A 82 -15.02 -23.95 -7.30
N GLN A 83 -14.47 -23.67 -8.49
CA GLN A 83 -13.06 -23.25 -8.63
C GLN A 83 -12.73 -21.92 -7.96
N THR A 84 -13.69 -20.98 -7.93
CA THR A 84 -13.49 -19.67 -7.32
C THR A 84 -13.84 -19.64 -5.84
N GLN A 85 -14.46 -20.70 -5.28
CA GLN A 85 -14.94 -20.71 -3.89
C GLN A 85 -13.85 -20.43 -2.85
N LYS A 86 -12.59 -20.77 -3.12
CA LYS A 86 -11.49 -20.50 -2.19
C LYS A 86 -11.14 -19.01 -2.08
N LEU A 87 -11.51 -18.22 -3.09
CA LEU A 87 -11.16 -16.80 -3.22
C LEU A 87 -12.40 -15.90 -3.05
N PHE A 88 -13.56 -16.37 -3.50
CA PHE A 88 -14.83 -15.66 -3.44
C PHE A 88 -15.95 -16.63 -3.09
N HIS A 89 -16.59 -16.41 -1.95
CA HIS A 89 -17.69 -17.24 -1.46
C HIS A 89 -19.03 -16.75 -2.04
N GLY A 90 -19.34 -17.18 -3.25
CA GLY A 90 -20.61 -16.85 -3.91
C GLY A 90 -20.92 -17.78 -5.07
N THR A 91 -22.14 -17.69 -5.60
CA THR A 91 -22.56 -18.44 -6.77
C THR A 91 -21.88 -17.96 -8.05
N SER A 92 -22.02 -18.71 -9.14
CA SER A 92 -21.49 -18.34 -10.46
C SER A 92 -21.97 -16.94 -10.91
N PRO A 93 -23.29 -16.63 -10.89
CA PRO A 93 -23.76 -15.28 -11.22
C PRO A 93 -23.20 -14.20 -10.29
N GLU A 94 -23.19 -14.43 -8.97
CA GLU A 94 -22.66 -13.46 -8.00
C GLU A 94 -21.16 -13.19 -8.21
N THR A 95 -20.41 -14.21 -8.58
CA THR A 95 -18.97 -14.11 -8.91
C THR A 95 -18.78 -13.28 -10.17
N VAL A 96 -19.56 -13.56 -11.23
CA VAL A 96 -19.52 -12.75 -12.47
C VAL A 96 -19.84 -11.30 -12.16
N ASP A 97 -20.91 -11.03 -11.41
CA ASP A 97 -21.31 -9.67 -11.06
C ASP A 97 -20.21 -8.98 -10.23
N ALA A 98 -19.56 -9.69 -9.31
CA ALA A 98 -18.49 -9.11 -8.47
C ALA A 98 -17.26 -8.74 -9.29
N LEU A 99 -16.89 -9.59 -10.26
CA LEU A 99 -15.81 -9.29 -11.21
C LEU A 99 -16.16 -8.10 -12.10
N VAL A 100 -17.40 -8.02 -12.59
CA VAL A 100 -17.87 -6.88 -13.40
C VAL A 100 -17.81 -5.59 -12.57
N ASP A 101 -18.33 -5.61 -11.34
CA ASP A 101 -18.35 -4.44 -10.48
C ASP A 101 -16.94 -3.96 -10.13
N LEU A 102 -16.01 -4.87 -9.85
CA LEU A 102 -14.61 -4.54 -9.66
C LEU A 102 -14.00 -3.91 -10.92
N LEU A 103 -14.14 -4.54 -12.08
CA LEU A 103 -13.53 -4.05 -13.32
C LEU A 103 -14.13 -2.72 -13.79
N MET A 104 -15.42 -2.49 -13.54
CA MET A 104 -16.11 -1.24 -13.86
C MET A 104 -15.77 -0.11 -12.88
N ASN A 105 -15.32 -0.44 -11.66
CA ASN A 105 -14.97 0.54 -10.63
C ASN A 105 -13.49 0.51 -10.24
N PHE A 106 -12.63 -0.09 -11.09
CA PHE A 106 -11.23 -0.38 -10.74
C PHE A 106 -10.44 0.88 -10.37
N ASP A 107 -10.59 1.98 -11.12
CA ASP A 107 -9.92 3.25 -10.81
C ASP A 107 -10.28 3.76 -9.39
N GLY A 108 -11.54 3.62 -8.98
CA GLY A 108 -12.00 4.00 -7.65
C GLY A 108 -11.47 3.06 -6.56
N TYR A 109 -11.52 1.76 -6.83
CA TYR A 109 -10.98 0.72 -5.95
C TYR A 109 -9.47 0.87 -5.71
N ALA A 110 -8.69 1.11 -6.77
CA ALA A 110 -7.24 1.30 -6.66
C ALA A 110 -6.89 2.56 -5.85
N LYS A 111 -7.59 3.68 -6.10
CA LYS A 111 -7.37 4.94 -5.38
C LYS A 111 -7.71 4.83 -3.89
N SER A 112 -8.73 4.07 -3.51
CA SER A 112 -9.09 3.90 -2.10
C SER A 112 -8.05 3.08 -1.33
N ARG A 113 -7.34 2.16 -2.01
CA ARG A 113 -6.24 1.37 -1.43
C ARG A 113 -4.91 2.12 -1.33
N ALA A 114 -4.70 3.15 -2.14
CA ALA A 114 -3.51 4.01 -2.14
C ALA A 114 -3.86 5.47 -1.80
N SER A 115 -4.66 5.69 -0.74
CA SER A 115 -5.20 7.02 -0.46
C SER A 115 -4.10 8.03 -0.10
N VAL A 116 -4.06 9.16 -0.82
CA VAL A 116 -3.12 10.27 -0.55
C VAL A 116 -3.35 10.88 0.83
N SER A 117 -4.60 10.89 1.31
CA SER A 117 -4.92 11.34 2.68
C SER A 117 -4.17 10.54 3.75
N GLY A 118 -4.04 9.22 3.56
CA GLY A 118 -3.24 8.36 4.43
C GLY A 118 -1.77 8.75 4.40
N LEU A 119 -1.19 8.87 3.20
CA LEU A 119 0.20 9.28 3.00
C LEU A 119 0.50 10.67 3.61
N VAL A 120 -0.45 11.60 3.50
CA VAL A 120 -0.32 12.95 4.10
C VAL A 120 -0.42 12.89 5.63
N ALA A 121 -1.31 12.07 6.19
CA ALA A 121 -1.40 11.87 7.63
C ALA A 121 -0.13 11.22 8.19
N GLU A 122 0.42 10.22 7.51
CA GLU A 122 1.70 9.59 7.83
C GLU A 122 2.86 10.59 7.77
N SER A 123 2.93 11.39 6.70
CA SER A 123 3.93 12.44 6.54
C SER A 123 3.86 13.49 7.66
N LYS A 124 2.64 13.90 8.04
CA LYS A 124 2.42 14.84 9.15
C LYS A 124 2.86 14.24 10.49
N ALA A 125 2.48 13.00 10.78
CA ALA A 125 2.89 12.30 11.99
C ALA A 125 4.42 12.16 12.08
N ALA A 126 5.08 11.84 10.96
CA ALA A 126 6.54 11.76 10.89
C ALA A 126 7.20 13.12 11.18
N LYS A 127 6.66 14.22 10.64
CA LYS A 127 7.16 15.58 10.91
C LYS A 127 7.01 15.96 12.39
N GLU A 128 5.87 15.62 12.99
CA GLU A 128 5.60 15.92 14.40
C GLU A 128 6.47 15.08 15.34
N ALA A 129 6.74 13.81 14.99
CA ALA A 129 7.68 12.96 15.73
C ALA A 129 9.11 13.52 15.68
N ALA A 130 9.59 13.88 14.48
CA ALA A 130 10.92 14.49 14.32
C ALA A 130 11.06 15.83 15.06
N ALA A 131 10.00 16.63 15.12
CA ALA A 131 10.00 17.89 15.87
C ALA A 131 10.12 17.65 17.38
N LYS A 132 9.40 16.65 17.92
CA LYS A 132 9.48 16.27 19.34
C LYS A 132 10.84 15.67 19.71
N GLU A 133 11.43 14.86 18.83
CA GLU A 133 12.78 14.33 19.03
C GLU A 133 13.84 15.44 19.01
N ALA A 134 13.72 16.43 18.12
CA ALA A 134 14.61 17.58 18.08
C ALA A 134 14.45 18.50 19.31
N GLU A 135 13.24 18.63 19.84
CA GLU A 135 12.97 19.39 21.06
C GLU A 135 13.55 18.66 22.30
N ALA A 136 13.33 17.35 22.42
CA ALA A 136 13.90 16.54 23.49
C ALA A 136 15.44 16.48 23.45
N ALA A 137 16.04 16.47 22.25
CA ALA A 137 17.50 16.54 22.09
C ALA A 137 18.07 17.88 22.56
N LYS A 138 17.38 19.00 22.27
CA LYS A 138 17.76 20.34 22.75
C LYS A 138 17.62 20.47 24.26
N GLU A 139 16.57 19.90 24.85
CA GLU A 139 16.42 19.88 26.31
C GLU A 139 17.50 19.03 26.99
N ALA A 140 17.87 17.88 26.42
CA ALA A 140 18.94 17.03 26.94
C ALA A 140 20.34 17.68 26.80
N GLU A 141 20.57 18.47 25.75
CA GLU A 141 21.81 19.24 25.55
C GLU A 141 21.91 20.40 26.55
N ALA A 142 20.81 21.12 26.78
CA ALA A 142 20.74 22.21 27.77
C ALA A 142 20.95 21.71 29.21
N VAL A 143 20.47 20.50 29.54
CA VAL A 143 20.72 19.88 30.85
C VAL A 143 22.20 19.50 31.02
N LYS A 144 22.87 19.04 29.96
CA LYS A 144 24.31 18.73 30.00
C LYS A 144 25.19 19.98 30.13
N GLU A 145 24.84 21.08 29.44
CA GLU A 145 25.54 22.36 29.61
C GLU A 145 25.34 22.92 31.03
N ALA A 146 24.13 22.82 31.61
CA ALA A 146 23.87 23.27 32.97
C ALA A 146 24.57 22.41 34.04
N GLU A 147 24.85 21.14 33.76
CA GLU A 147 25.62 20.24 34.65
C GLU A 147 27.13 20.53 34.58
N ALA A 148 27.67 20.80 33.38
CA ALA A 148 29.07 21.19 33.19
C ALA A 148 29.43 22.54 33.83
N VAL A 149 28.48 23.49 33.87
CA VAL A 149 28.67 24.78 34.56
C VAL A 149 28.73 24.61 36.08
N LYS A 150 28.07 23.58 36.64
CA LYS A 150 28.13 23.29 38.09
C LYS A 150 29.42 22.60 38.52
N GLU A 151 30.08 21.84 37.65
CA GLU A 151 31.41 21.26 37.93
C GLU A 151 32.55 22.29 37.83
N ALA A 152 32.37 23.39 37.08
CA ALA A 152 33.36 24.46 36.98
C ALA A 152 33.39 25.42 38.19
N GLU A 153 32.37 25.41 39.05
CA GLU A 153 32.26 26.28 40.25
C GLU A 153 32.88 25.66 41.52
N VAL A 154 33.75 24.65 41.41
CA VAL A 154 34.49 24.09 42.57
C VAL A 154 35.99 24.03 42.26
N VAL A 155 36.63 25.19 42.17
CA VAL A 155 38.09 25.30 42.31
C VAL A 155 38.39 26.38 43.37
N PRO A 156 38.82 26.03 44.59
CA PRO A 156 39.13 27.02 45.61
C PRO A 156 40.45 27.73 45.31
N GLU A 157 40.36 29.04 45.10
CA GLU A 157 41.48 29.98 45.06
C GLU A 157 42.16 30.03 46.45
N LYS A 158 43.37 29.48 46.55
CA LYS A 158 44.26 29.71 47.70
C LYS A 158 45.58 30.29 47.20
N LEU A 159 45.67 31.62 47.22
CA LEU A 159 46.91 32.35 46.99
C LEU A 159 47.97 32.00 48.08
N PRO A 160 49.26 31.85 47.71
CA PRO A 160 50.35 31.78 48.68
C PRO A 160 50.71 33.17 49.21
N LYS A 161 50.99 33.23 50.53
CA LYS A 161 51.47 34.44 51.24
C LYS A 161 52.89 34.79 50.78
N ILE A 162 53.10 36.02 50.34
CA ILE A 162 54.41 36.64 50.17
C ILE A 162 54.65 37.62 51.33
N GLU A 163 55.63 37.30 52.18
CA GLU A 163 56.06 38.18 53.28
C GLU A 163 56.98 39.28 52.73
N ALA A 164 56.62 40.53 53.01
CA ALA A 164 57.38 41.72 52.65
C ALA A 164 58.62 41.86 53.56
N LYS A 165 59.82 41.85 52.97
CA LYS A 165 61.03 42.37 53.61
C LYS A 165 61.10 43.88 53.41
N GLN A 166 61.19 44.59 54.52
CA GLN A 166 61.58 45.99 54.59
C GLN A 166 63.06 46.15 54.21
N THR A 167 63.38 47.17 53.41
CA THR A 167 64.69 47.83 53.40
C THR A 167 64.52 49.33 53.11
N GLU A 168 65.19 50.10 53.95
CA GLU A 168 65.26 51.55 54.08
C GLU A 168 65.94 52.25 52.88
N GLY A 169 65.77 53.58 52.78
CA GLY A 169 66.68 54.41 51.99
C GLY A 169 66.14 55.79 51.61
N LEU A 170 66.53 56.78 52.42
CA LEU A 170 66.64 58.25 52.22
C LEU A 170 65.84 58.95 51.10
#